data_AF-A0A7Z2JBR5-F1
#
_entry.id   AF-A0A7Z2JBR5-F1
#
_cell.length_a   1.000
_cell.length_b   1.000
_cell.length_c   1.000
_cell.angle_alpha   90.00
_cell.angle_beta   90.00
_cell.angle_gamma   90.00
#
_symmetry.space_group_name_H-M   'P 1'
#
loop_
_entity.id
_entity.type
_entity.pdbx_description
1 polymer ?
#
loop_
_entity_poly.entity_id
_entity_poly.type
_entity_poly.pdbx_seq_one_letter_code
_entity_poly.pdbx_strand_id
1 'polypeptide(L)'
;MGSALVWAAIPHNSDGVVFQVRVIRGLQRFHISRRALEEAFDLAPRATDARQLELFYQHKTLILSRAMQKRPIAGADTAALQTADFTTLEQAEPGATAYGLETQSYLA
;
A
#
# COMPACT_ATOMS: atom_id res chain seq x y z
N MET A 1 -9.47 1.67 -13.62
CA MET A 1 -8.78 0.39 -13.35
C MET A 1 -9.44 -0.24 -12.13
N GLY A 2 -9.85 -1.51 -12.21
CA GLY A 2 -10.43 -2.20 -11.07
C GLY A 2 -9.48 -2.20 -9.87
N SER A 3 -10.01 -2.01 -8.68
CA SER A 3 -9.25 -2.01 -7.43
C SER A 3 -8.51 -3.35 -7.27
N ALA A 4 -7.18 -3.35 -7.10
CA ALA A 4 -6.41 -4.57 -6.83
C ALA A 4 -6.78 -5.24 -5.50
N LEU A 5 -7.40 -4.48 -4.59
CA LEU A 5 -8.00 -4.97 -3.36
C LEU A 5 -9.18 -5.92 -3.65
N VAL A 6 -9.12 -7.12 -3.08
CA VAL A 6 -10.21 -8.11 -3.11
C VAL A 6 -11.14 -7.91 -1.92
N TRP A 7 -10.58 -7.81 -0.71
CA TRP A 7 -11.32 -7.55 0.53
C TRP A 7 -10.41 -6.95 1.59
N ALA A 8 -11.00 -6.26 2.58
CA ALA A 8 -10.34 -5.79 3.79
C ALA A 8 -11.30 -5.94 4.99
N ALA A 9 -10.76 -6.30 6.14
CA ALA A 9 -11.53 -6.52 7.36
C ALA A 9 -10.68 -6.27 8.62
N ILE A 10 -11.35 -6.09 9.75
CA ILE A 10 -10.74 -6.06 11.07
C ILE A 10 -10.83 -7.47 11.67
N PRO A 11 -9.70 -8.07 12.12
CA PRO A 11 -9.72 -9.36 12.81
C PRO A 11 -10.40 -9.23 14.18
N HIS A 12 -10.85 -10.35 14.76
CA HIS A 12 -11.63 -10.37 16.01
C HIS A 12 -10.91 -9.77 17.23
N ASN A 13 -9.57 -9.71 17.21
CA ASN A 13 -8.77 -9.10 18.27
C ASN A 13 -8.56 -7.59 18.08
N SER A 14 -9.16 -6.99 17.03
CA SER A 14 -9.08 -5.57 16.73
C SER A 14 -7.65 -5.05 16.53
N ASP A 15 -6.70 -5.93 16.16
CA ASP A 15 -5.26 -5.60 16.07
C ASP A 15 -4.87 -5.08 14.68
N GLY A 16 -5.67 -4.18 14.11
CA GLY A 16 -5.42 -3.55 12.81
C GLY A 16 -6.26 -4.12 11.68
N VAL A 17 -5.74 -4.05 10.46
CA VAL A 17 -6.48 -4.39 9.24
C VAL A 17 -5.80 -5.54 8.53
N VAL A 18 -6.58 -6.58 8.21
CA VAL A 18 -6.15 -7.65 7.31
C VAL A 18 -6.85 -7.47 5.98
N PHE A 19 -6.11 -7.63 4.89
CA PHE A 19 -6.66 -7.43 3.55
C PHE A 19 -5.99 -8.35 2.54
N GLN A 20 -6.63 -8.52 1.38
CA GLN A 20 -6.12 -9.35 0.30
C GLN A 20 -6.05 -8.57 -0.99
N VAL A 21 -4.93 -8.71 -1.69
CA VAL A 21 -4.63 -8.01 -2.94
C VAL A 21 -4.36 -9.03 -4.03
N ARG A 22 -4.83 -8.75 -5.24
CA ARG A 22 -4.43 -9.49 -6.44
C ARG A 22 -3.04 -9.04 -6.87
N VAL A 23 -2.10 -9.98 -6.90
CA VAL A 23 -0.69 -9.77 -7.28
C VAL A 23 -0.30 -10.76 -8.38
N ILE A 24 0.98 -10.77 -8.79
CA ILE A 24 1.47 -11.73 -9.77
C ILE A 24 1.29 -13.15 -9.22
N ARG A 25 0.75 -14.04 -10.07
CA ARG A 25 0.52 -15.46 -9.75
C ARG A 25 -0.44 -15.75 -8.60
N GLY A 26 -1.30 -14.80 -8.19
CA GLY A 26 -2.42 -15.13 -7.31
C GLY A 26 -2.90 -14.00 -6.40
N LEU A 27 -3.31 -14.39 -5.19
CA LEU A 27 -3.82 -13.50 -4.15
C LEU A 27 -2.86 -13.51 -2.96
N GLN A 28 -2.43 -12.33 -2.53
CA GLN A 28 -1.56 -12.16 -1.37
C GLN A 28 -2.35 -11.54 -0.21
N ARG A 29 -2.23 -12.13 0.98
CA ARG A 29 -2.79 -11.56 2.21
C ARG A 29 -1.77 -10.65 2.87
N PHE A 30 -2.23 -9.53 3.39
CA PHE A 30 -1.44 -8.58 4.15
C PHE A 30 -2.11 -8.23 5.46
N HIS A 31 -1.31 -7.74 6.40
CA HIS A 31 -1.76 -7.20 7.67
C HIS A 31 -1.03 -5.89 7.95
N ILE A 32 -1.77 -4.88 8.38
CA ILE A 32 -1.21 -3.67 9.01
C ILE A 32 -1.67 -3.72 10.45
N SER A 33 -0.75 -3.76 11.40
CA SER A 33 -1.08 -3.76 12.82
C SER A 33 -1.72 -2.43 13.23
N ARG A 34 -2.51 -2.44 14.31
CA ARG A 34 -3.05 -1.19 14.87
C ARG A 34 -1.93 -0.18 15.15
N ARG A 35 -0.81 -0.65 15.71
CA ARG A 35 0.35 0.19 15.99
C ARG A 35 0.92 0.84 14.73
N ALA A 36 1.01 0.10 13.62
CA ALA A 36 1.46 0.67 12.35
C ALA A 36 0.45 1.70 11.79
N LEU A 37 -0.85 1.52 12.02
CA LEU A 37 -1.86 2.53 11.69
C LEU A 37 -1.72 3.80 12.54
N GLU A 38 -1.45 3.64 13.83
CA GLU A 38 -1.21 4.76 14.76
C GLU A 38 0.04 5.55 14.35
N GLU A 39 1.15 4.86 14.06
CA GLU A 39 2.44 5.49 13.77
C GLU A 39 2.54 6.08 12.35
N ALA A 40 1.98 5.43 11.33
CA ALA A 40 2.15 5.83 9.93
C ALA A 40 0.99 6.68 9.37
N PHE A 41 -0.17 6.67 10.02
CA PHE A 41 -1.38 7.31 9.52
C PHE A 41 -2.12 8.11 10.60
N ASP A 42 -1.43 8.41 11.71
CA ASP A 42 -1.95 9.20 12.83
C ASP A 42 -3.30 8.71 13.38
N LEU A 43 -3.53 7.39 13.36
CA LEU A 43 -4.71 6.81 14.00
C LEU A 43 -4.68 7.12 15.50
N ALA A 44 -5.77 7.65 16.03
CA ALA A 44 -5.87 7.90 17.47
C ALA A 44 -5.72 6.57 18.27
N PRO A 45 -5.00 6.58 19.41
CA PRO A 45 -4.91 5.41 20.27
C PRO A 45 -6.31 4.90 20.67
N ARG A 46 -6.50 3.58 20.65
CA ARG A 46 -7.79 2.93 20.97
C ARG A 46 -8.94 3.32 20.03
N ALA A 47 -8.64 3.75 18.81
CA ALA A 47 -9.66 3.96 17.81
C ALA A 47 -10.49 2.69 17.57
N THR A 48 -11.76 2.89 17.22
CA THR A 48 -12.70 1.80 16.95
C THR A 48 -12.29 1.02 15.71
N ASP A 49 -12.81 -0.20 15.58
CA ASP A 49 -12.61 -1.05 14.39
C ASP A 49 -13.12 -0.40 13.12
N ALA A 50 -14.27 0.28 13.20
CA ALA A 50 -14.80 1.06 12.10
C ALA A 50 -13.83 2.17 11.65
N ARG A 51 -13.20 2.87 12.61
CA ARG A 51 -12.25 3.94 12.30
C ARG A 51 -10.94 3.41 11.70
N GLN A 52 -10.45 2.27 12.16
CA GLN A 52 -9.31 1.58 11.55
C GLN A 52 -9.57 1.25 10.08
N LEU A 53 -10.75 0.68 9.80
CA LEU A 53 -11.14 0.31 8.44
C LEU A 53 -11.39 1.54 7.55
N GLU A 54 -11.98 2.59 8.11
CA GLU A 54 -12.15 3.88 7.42
C GLU A 54 -10.81 4.46 6.98
N LEU A 55 -9.82 4.51 7.89
CA LEU A 55 -8.48 5.02 7.58
C LEU A 55 -7.80 4.19 6.47
N PHE A 56 -7.95 2.86 6.52
CA PHE A 56 -7.48 2.00 5.44
C PHE A 56 -8.07 2.39 4.08
N TYR A 57 -9.38 2.66 4.02
CA TYR A 57 -10.02 3.06 2.77
C TYR A 57 -9.64 4.49 2.34
N GLN A 58 -9.43 5.41 3.29
CA GLN A 58 -8.92 6.76 3.02
C GLN A 58 -7.53 6.72 2.35
N HIS A 59 -6.65 5.82 2.79
CA HIS A 59 -5.28 5.67 2.27
C HIS A 59 -5.10 4.47 1.32
N LYS A 60 -6.19 3.93 0.78
CA LYS A 60 -6.20 2.66 0.04
C LYS A 60 -5.15 2.60 -1.06
N THR A 61 -5.04 3.65 -1.87
CA THR A 61 -4.13 3.67 -3.03
C THR A 61 -2.66 3.55 -2.60
N LEU A 62 -2.26 4.29 -1.57
CA LEU A 62 -0.91 4.22 -1.01
C LEU A 62 -0.63 2.82 -0.44
N ILE A 63 -1.55 2.31 0.38
CA ILE A 63 -1.42 0.99 1.01
C ILE A 63 -1.29 -0.12 -0.03
N LEU A 64 -2.12 -0.12 -1.06
CA LEU A 64 -2.06 -1.12 -2.13
C LEU A 64 -0.76 -1.03 -2.93
N SER A 65 -0.27 0.19 -3.22
CA SER A 65 1.01 0.40 -3.89
C SER A 65 2.16 -0.21 -3.08
N ARG A 66 2.22 0.08 -1.77
CA ARG A 66 3.26 -0.49 -0.88
C ARG A 66 3.12 -2.01 -0.72
N ALA A 67 1.91 -2.53 -0.64
CA ALA A 67 1.66 -3.97 -0.61
C ALA A 67 2.24 -4.67 -1.86
N MET A 68 1.94 -4.14 -3.04
CA MET A 68 2.43 -4.69 -4.31
C MET A 68 3.95 -4.57 -4.46
N GLN A 69 4.55 -3.47 -3.98
CA GLN A 69 6.01 -3.31 -3.95
C GLN A 69 6.67 -4.33 -3.01
N LYS A 70 6.09 -4.55 -1.82
CA LYS A 70 6.65 -5.45 -0.81
C LYS A 70 6.55 -6.93 -1.20
N ARG A 71 5.41 -7.34 -1.75
CA ARG A 71 5.18 -8.71 -2.22
C ARG A 71 4.52 -8.69 -3.62
N PRO A 72 5.32 -8.58 -4.69
CA PRO A 72 4.79 -8.55 -6.05
C PRO A 72 4.30 -9.92 -6.53
N ILE A 73 4.79 -11.01 -5.93
CA ILE A 73 4.42 -12.40 -6.25
C ILE A 73 3.70 -13.00 -5.05
N ALA A 74 2.60 -13.71 -5.29
CA ALA A 74 1.80 -14.33 -4.23
C ALA A 74 2.59 -15.42 -3.48
N GLY A 75 2.38 -15.46 -2.17
CA GLY A 75 2.85 -16.48 -1.24
C GLY A 75 1.73 -16.99 -0.34
N ALA A 76 2.02 -18.03 0.44
CA ALA A 76 1.06 -18.62 1.39
C ALA A 76 1.00 -17.86 2.73
N ASP A 77 2.02 -17.03 3.02
CA ASP A 77 2.13 -16.23 4.23
C ASP A 77 1.19 -15.02 4.22
N THR A 78 0.86 -14.52 5.41
CA THR A 78 0.30 -13.16 5.56
C THR A 78 1.46 -12.20 5.76
N ALA A 79 1.68 -11.31 4.80
CA ALA A 79 2.79 -10.39 4.84
C ALA A 79 2.45 -9.14 5.66
N ALA A 80 3.27 -8.81 6.65
CA ALA A 80 3.09 -7.61 7.46
C ALA A 80 3.55 -6.35 6.70
N LEU A 81 2.71 -5.32 6.68
CA LEU A 81 3.10 -3.96 6.35
C LEU A 81 3.41 -3.22 7.66
N GLN A 82 4.65 -2.76 7.78
CA GLN A 82 5.20 -2.09 8.93
C GLN A 82 5.25 -0.58 8.68
N THR A 83 5.38 0.21 9.75
CA THR A 83 5.53 1.67 9.69
C THR A 83 6.60 2.09 8.67
N ALA A 84 7.72 1.37 8.61
CA ALA A 84 8.84 1.62 7.70
C ALA A 84 8.45 1.56 6.21
N ASP A 85 7.43 0.79 5.84
CA ASP A 85 6.95 0.68 4.44
C ASP A 85 6.22 1.96 3.99
N PHE A 86 5.89 2.86 4.92
CA PHE A 86 5.14 4.10 4.67
C PHE A 86 5.98 5.36 4.88
N THR A 87 7.06 5.31 5.66
CA THR A 87 7.94 6.45 5.95
C THR A 87 8.80 6.92 4.78
N THR A 88 8.92 6.15 3.69
CA THR A 88 9.76 6.51 2.52
C THR A 88 9.05 7.47 1.55
N LEU A 89 8.50 8.57 2.07
CA LEU A 89 7.84 9.63 1.28
C LEU A 89 8.63 10.96 1.23
N GLU A 90 9.83 11.04 1.80
CA GLU A 90 10.68 12.25 1.67
C GLU A 90 11.86 12.11 0.68
N GLN A 91 12.11 10.94 0.08
CA GLN A 91 13.20 10.80 -0.90
C GLN A 91 12.83 9.86 -2.05
N ALA A 92 11.92 10.29 -2.93
CA ALA A 92 11.91 9.88 -4.33
C ALA A 92 11.00 10.83 -5.15
N GLU A 93 11.68 11.72 -5.89
CA GLU A 93 11.22 12.41 -7.11
C GLU A 93 10.38 13.70 -6.98
N PRO A 94 10.98 14.84 -7.36
CA PRO A 94 10.44 15.69 -8.41
C PRO A 94 11.36 15.60 -9.65
N GLY A 95 11.04 14.74 -10.63
CA GLY A 95 11.93 14.67 -11.80
C GLY A 95 11.70 13.59 -12.85
N ALA A 96 10.48 13.13 -13.10
CA ALA A 96 10.22 12.25 -14.25
C ALA A 96 9.16 12.82 -15.21
N THR A 97 9.46 14.01 -15.75
CA THR A 97 8.88 14.48 -17.00
C THR A 97 9.99 14.69 -18.02
N ALA A 98 10.14 13.73 -18.94
CA ALA A 98 10.59 13.97 -20.30
C ALA A 98 10.20 12.77 -21.17
N TYR A 99 8.95 12.75 -21.61
CA TYR A 99 8.63 12.20 -22.92
C TYR A 99 9.20 13.15 -23.97
N GLY A 100 9.97 12.62 -24.92
CA GLY A 100 10.54 13.42 -26.01
C GLY A 100 11.57 12.64 -26.83
N LEU A 101 11.20 11.44 -27.30
CA LEU A 101 11.85 10.82 -28.45
C LEU A 101 11.38 11.59 -29.69
N GLU A 102 12.08 12.65 -30.07
CA GLU A 102 12.00 13.20 -31.42
C GLU A 102 13.41 13.41 -31.98
N THR A 103 13.77 12.47 -32.85
CA THR A 103 14.76 12.57 -33.92
C THR A 103 14.83 13.97 -34.54
N GLN A 104 16.02 14.56 -34.58
CA GLN A 104 16.35 15.51 -35.65
C GLN A 104 17.76 15.26 -36.18
N SER A 105 17.75 14.97 -37.47
CA SER A 105 18.84 14.48 -38.30
C SER A 105 19.99 15.47 -38.48
N TYR A 106 21.17 14.88 -38.67
CA TYR A 106 22.26 15.37 -39.50
C TYR A 106 21.76 16.23 -40.68
N LEU A 107 22.34 17.43 -40.86
CA LEU A 107 22.83 18.01 -42.12
C LEU A 107 23.18 19.49 -41.93
N ALA A 108 24.48 19.81 -41.99
CA ALA A 108 25.11 20.91 -42.75
C ALA A 108 26.54 21.13 -42.24
#